data_AF-A0A3D1GXN0-F1
#
_entry.id   AF-A0A3D1GXN0-F1
#
_cell.length_a   1.000
_cell.length_b   1.000
_cell.length_c   1.000
_cell.angle_alpha   90.00
_cell.angle_beta   90.00
_cell.angle_gamma   90.00
#
_symmetry.space_group_name_H-M   'P 1'
#
loop_
_entity.id
_entity.type
_entity.pdbx_description
1 polymer ?
#
loop_
_entity_poly.entity_id
_entity_poly.type
_entity_poly.pdbx_seq_one_letter_code
_entity_poly.pdbx_strand_id
1 'polypeptide(L)'
;MYILSVILFLLLGGFLLLAAMRFGVPSMVSDVYYQLQNCTGSEIIGDKRKRNYGWVFTAVMVTCAILMMVCILDTGKGVQFLAFLGCGGLIFVGAAPNYLDSDSYPIHKGGAIVAAAGCVGWCLSACWVPTAVIALIYLLLVSYSDEDDGYKPVWYMAEVAGFLDVFLTYWVIICV
;
A
#
# COMPACT_ATOMS: atom_id res chain seq x y z
N MET A 1 19.01 -7.62 -3.48
CA MET A 1 17.53 -7.73 -3.39
C MET A 1 16.74 -6.95 -4.45
N TYR A 2 17.37 -6.40 -5.51
CA TYR A 2 16.69 -5.62 -6.56
C TYR A 2 15.55 -6.36 -7.29
N ILE A 3 15.80 -7.56 -7.81
CA ILE A 3 14.78 -8.32 -8.56
C ILE A 3 13.54 -8.59 -7.70
N LEU A 4 13.74 -8.89 -6.41
CA LEU A 4 12.66 -9.10 -5.47
C LEU A 4 11.80 -7.84 -5.31
N SER A 5 12.40 -6.66 -5.15
CA SER A 5 11.62 -5.42 -5.03
C SER A 5 10.83 -5.09 -6.29
N VAL A 6 11.36 -5.41 -7.48
CA VAL A 6 10.61 -5.28 -8.75
C VAL A 6 9.41 -6.23 -8.79
N ILE A 7 9.58 -7.49 -8.37
CA ILE A 7 8.47 -8.45 -8.28
C ILE A 7 7.40 -7.95 -7.31
N LEU A 8 7.79 -7.40 -6.17
CA LEU A 8 6.86 -6.88 -5.16
C LEU A 8 6.12 -5.63 -5.64
N PHE A 9 6.80 -4.75 -6.38
CA PHE A 9 6.18 -3.61 -7.02
C PHE A 9 5.12 -4.04 -8.04
N LEU A 10 5.43 -5.03 -8.89
CA LEU A 10 4.47 -5.58 -9.85
C LEU A 10 3.32 -6.31 -9.16
N LEU A 11 3.60 -7.02 -8.06
CA LEU A 11 2.57 -7.71 -7.27
C LEU A 11 1.58 -6.71 -6.66
N LEU A 12 2.07 -5.72 -5.91
CA LEU A 12 1.22 -4.74 -5.24
C LEU A 12 0.57 -3.79 -6.25
N GLY A 13 1.36 -3.18 -7.12
CA GLY A 13 0.88 -2.24 -8.14
C GLY A 13 -0.07 -2.90 -9.13
N GLY A 14 0.26 -4.11 -9.60
CA GLY A 14 -0.62 -4.89 -10.47
C GLY A 14 -1.91 -5.30 -9.76
N PHE A 15 -1.84 -5.72 -8.49
CA PHE A 15 -3.04 -6.03 -7.70
C PHE A 15 -3.96 -4.82 -7.55
N LEU A 16 -3.42 -3.65 -7.16
CA LEU A 16 -4.20 -2.42 -7.01
C LEU A 16 -4.76 -1.93 -8.35
N LEU A 17 -3.98 -2.00 -9.43
CA LEU A 17 -4.44 -1.64 -10.77
C LEU A 17 -5.59 -2.53 -11.23
N LEU A 18 -5.46 -3.86 -11.08
CA LEU A 18 -6.50 -4.81 -11.46
C LEU A 18 -7.77 -4.63 -10.60
N ALA A 19 -7.63 -4.35 -9.31
CA ALA A 19 -8.74 -4.02 -8.44
C ALA A 19 -9.45 -2.73 -8.90
N ALA A 20 -8.69 -1.66 -9.17
CA ALA A 20 -9.23 -0.40 -9.67
C ALA A 20 -9.91 -0.53 -11.04
N MET A 21 -9.35 -1.31 -11.97
CA MET A 21 -9.96 -1.59 -13.28
C MET A 21 -11.26 -2.38 -13.15
N ARG A 22 -11.37 -3.27 -12.16
CA ARG A 22 -12.53 -4.15 -11.98
C ARG A 22 -13.65 -3.52 -11.15
N PHE A 23 -13.31 -2.76 -10.11
CA PHE A 23 -14.27 -2.25 -9.11
C PHE A 23 -14.34 -0.72 -9.05
N GLY A 24 -13.50 -0.02 -9.82
CA GLY A 24 -13.27 1.42 -9.66
C GLY A 24 -12.27 1.73 -8.55
N VAL A 25 -11.75 2.96 -8.54
CA VAL A 25 -10.81 3.42 -7.51
C VAL A 25 -11.58 3.68 -6.21
N PRO A 26 -11.28 2.96 -5.11
CA PRO A 26 -11.98 3.16 -3.84
C PRO A 26 -11.48 4.38 -3.08
N SER A 27 -12.09 4.68 -1.92
CA SER A 27 -11.71 5.80 -1.07
C SER A 27 -10.33 5.63 -0.41
N MET A 28 -10.00 4.40 -0.02
CA MET A 28 -8.75 3.97 0.62
C MET A 28 -8.31 2.63 0.03
N VAL A 29 -7.02 2.32 0.07
CA VAL A 29 -6.44 1.04 -0.39
C VAL A 29 -7.05 -0.13 0.36
N SER A 30 -7.34 0.04 1.65
CA SER A 30 -7.98 -0.98 2.48
C SER A 30 -9.41 -1.32 2.05
N ASP A 31 -10.10 -0.46 1.30
CA ASP A 31 -11.45 -0.77 0.79
C ASP A 31 -11.45 -1.90 -0.24
N VAL A 32 -10.31 -2.16 -0.88
CA VAL A 32 -10.13 -3.29 -1.81
C VAL A 32 -10.48 -4.61 -1.10
N TYR A 33 -10.26 -4.70 0.22
CA TYR A 33 -10.72 -5.82 1.03
C TYR A 33 -12.22 -6.07 0.88
N TYR A 34 -13.07 -5.05 1.01
CA TYR A 34 -14.53 -5.17 0.90
C TYR A 34 -15.00 -5.40 -0.54
N GLN A 35 -14.34 -4.76 -1.51
CA GLN A 35 -14.62 -5.01 -2.92
C GLN A 35 -14.43 -6.50 -3.27
N LEU A 36 -13.38 -7.13 -2.71
CA LEU A 36 -13.10 -8.55 -2.90
C LEU A 36 -14.06 -9.49 -2.16
N GLN A 37 -14.71 -9.06 -1.08
CA GLN A 37 -15.72 -9.89 -0.41
C GLN A 37 -16.96 -10.14 -1.27
N ASN A 38 -17.24 -9.19 -2.17
CA ASN A 38 -18.44 -9.23 -3.02
C ASN A 38 -18.21 -9.93 -4.37
N CYS A 39 -17.01 -10.48 -4.59
CA CYS A 39 -16.69 -11.18 -5.82
C CYS A 39 -17.42 -12.53 -5.95
N THR A 40 -18.06 -12.73 -7.10
CA THR A 40 -18.48 -14.04 -7.57
C THR A 40 -17.28 -14.82 -8.13
N GLY A 41 -17.34 -16.14 -8.01
CA GLY A 41 -16.33 -17.05 -8.56
C GLY A 41 -16.04 -16.80 -10.04
N SER A 42 -14.85 -17.24 -10.46
CA SER A 42 -14.29 -17.04 -11.81
C SER A 42 -15.28 -17.44 -12.92
N GLU A 43 -15.41 -16.67 -13.99
CA GLU A 43 -16.16 -17.14 -15.18
C GLU A 43 -15.51 -18.38 -15.84
N ILE A 44 -14.21 -18.61 -15.57
CA ILE A 44 -13.42 -19.73 -16.11
C ILE A 44 -13.70 -21.03 -15.34
N ILE A 45 -14.00 -20.93 -14.04
CA ILE A 45 -14.38 -22.06 -13.19
C ILE A 45 -15.87 -21.85 -12.98
N GLY A 46 -16.74 -22.49 -13.78
CA GLY A 46 -18.20 -22.23 -13.90
C GLY A 46 -19.07 -22.24 -12.63
N ASP A 47 -18.48 -22.13 -11.45
CA ASP A 47 -19.09 -21.82 -10.17
C ASP A 47 -19.33 -20.31 -10.00
N LYS A 48 -20.57 -19.88 -10.24
CA LYS A 48 -21.04 -18.51 -10.02
C LYS A 48 -21.36 -18.20 -8.55
N ARG A 49 -20.97 -19.04 -7.60
CA ARG A 49 -21.22 -18.77 -6.17
C ARG A 49 -20.39 -17.57 -5.69
N LYS A 50 -21.03 -16.72 -4.88
CA LYS A 50 -20.38 -15.61 -4.19
C LYS A 50 -19.38 -16.18 -3.19
N ARG A 51 -18.12 -15.76 -3.27
CA ARG A 51 -17.06 -16.23 -2.37
C ARG A 51 -16.30 -15.03 -1.82
N ASN A 52 -16.02 -15.08 -0.53
CA ASN A 52 -15.25 -14.02 0.11
C ASN A 52 -13.77 -14.17 -0.28
N TYR A 53 -13.28 -13.26 -1.13
CA TYR A 53 -11.88 -13.16 -1.51
C TYR A 53 -11.11 -12.06 -0.76
N GLY A 54 -11.69 -11.50 0.31
CA GLY A 54 -11.02 -10.48 1.14
C GLY A 54 -9.67 -10.95 1.69
N TRP A 55 -9.49 -12.26 1.91
CA TRP A 55 -8.20 -12.84 2.31
C TRP A 55 -7.06 -12.57 1.32
N VAL A 56 -7.36 -12.34 0.03
CA VAL A 56 -6.35 -12.02 -0.99
C VAL A 56 -5.70 -10.67 -0.69
N PHE A 57 -6.47 -9.68 -0.24
CA PHE A 57 -5.93 -8.39 0.21
C PHE A 57 -4.94 -8.61 1.35
N THR A 58 -5.34 -9.34 2.40
CA THR A 58 -4.44 -9.69 3.53
C THR A 58 -3.17 -10.36 3.05
N ALA A 59 -3.29 -11.37 2.18
CA ALA A 59 -2.14 -12.11 1.67
C ALA A 59 -1.17 -11.20 0.91
N VAL A 60 -1.67 -10.34 0.02
CA VAL A 60 -0.83 -9.40 -0.73
C VAL A 60 -0.16 -8.39 0.21
N MET A 61 -0.92 -7.75 1.10
CA MET A 61 -0.39 -6.72 2.01
C MET A 61 0.70 -7.27 2.93
N VAL A 62 0.45 -8.42 3.59
CA VAL A 62 1.41 -9.04 4.51
C VAL A 62 2.63 -9.56 3.76
N THR A 63 2.44 -10.17 2.59
CA THR A 63 3.56 -10.67 1.76
C THR A 63 4.45 -9.52 1.30
N CYS A 64 3.86 -8.44 0.79
CA CYS A 64 4.59 -7.25 0.39
C CYS A 64 5.34 -6.62 1.58
N ALA A 65 4.70 -6.51 2.75
CA ALA A 65 5.32 -5.96 3.94
C ALA A 65 6.55 -6.76 4.39
N ILE A 66 6.41 -8.09 4.51
CA ILE A 66 7.51 -8.96 4.96
C ILE A 66 8.65 -8.95 3.97
N LEU A 67 8.36 -9.12 2.67
CA LEU A 67 9.41 -9.21 1.67
C LEU A 67 10.08 -7.85 1.39
N MET A 68 9.35 -6.73 1.47
CA MET A 68 9.98 -5.41 1.42
C MET A 68 10.79 -5.09 2.66
N MET A 69 10.39 -5.57 3.85
CA MET A 69 11.22 -5.48 5.05
C MET A 69 12.57 -6.16 4.81
N VAL A 70 12.59 -7.37 4.26
CA VAL A 70 13.84 -8.07 3.90
C VAL A 70 14.68 -7.23 2.92
N CYS A 71 14.06 -6.68 1.87
CA CYS A 71 14.75 -5.81 0.92
C CYS A 71 15.40 -4.60 1.61
N ILE A 72 14.65 -3.89 2.45
CA ILE A 72 15.10 -2.66 3.10
C ILE A 72 16.23 -2.95 4.11
N LEU A 73 16.05 -3.96 4.97
CA LEU A 73 17.03 -4.33 5.98
C LEU A 73 18.37 -4.77 5.35
N ASP A 74 18.33 -5.46 4.21
CA ASP A 74 19.51 -5.87 3.44
C ASP A 74 20.38 -4.67 2.99
N THR A 75 19.79 -3.49 2.80
CA THR A 75 20.56 -2.31 2.36
C THR A 75 21.48 -1.74 3.43
N GLY A 76 21.15 -1.91 4.71
CA GLY A 76 21.81 -1.21 5.81
C GLY A 76 21.72 0.33 5.77
N LYS A 77 20.94 0.93 4.86
CA LYS A 77 20.80 2.39 4.69
C LYS A 77 19.57 2.97 5.41
N GLY A 78 19.69 4.21 5.87
CA GLY A 78 18.66 4.88 6.68
C GLY A 78 18.49 4.27 8.09
N VAL A 79 17.49 4.76 8.83
CA VAL A 79 17.20 4.28 10.19
C VAL A 79 16.39 2.99 10.12
N GLN A 80 17.08 1.85 10.26
CA GLN A 80 16.50 0.51 10.09
C GLN A 80 15.32 0.20 11.02
N PHE A 81 15.30 0.77 12.22
CA PHE A 81 14.16 0.64 13.13
C PHE A 81 12.85 1.19 12.54
N LEU A 82 12.93 2.28 11.75
CA LEU A 82 11.76 2.85 11.07
C LEU A 82 11.25 1.93 9.97
N ALA A 83 12.13 1.20 9.27
CA ALA A 83 11.74 0.20 8.30
C ALA A 83 10.94 -0.95 8.96
N PHE A 84 11.39 -1.40 10.14
CA PHE A 84 10.67 -2.40 10.92
C PHE A 84 9.29 -1.90 11.37
N LEU A 85 9.20 -0.66 11.87
CA LEU A 85 7.92 -0.05 12.21
C LEU A 85 7.00 0.09 10.99
N GLY A 86 7.53 0.58 9.87
CA GLY A 86 6.77 0.78 8.63
C GLY A 86 6.16 -0.53 8.12
N CYS A 87 6.99 -1.56 7.97
CA CYS A 87 6.54 -2.87 7.50
C CYS A 87 5.68 -3.59 8.55
N GLY A 88 6.02 -3.50 9.84
CA GLY A 88 5.22 -4.05 10.94
C GLY A 88 3.82 -3.44 11.03
N GLY A 89 3.71 -2.13 10.88
CA GLY A 89 2.42 -1.43 10.77
C GLY A 89 1.59 -1.95 9.60
N LEU A 90 2.22 -2.19 8.45
CA LEU A 90 1.54 -2.72 7.27
C LEU A 90 1.08 -4.18 7.45
N ILE A 91 1.82 -5.00 8.21
CA ILE A 91 1.38 -6.34 8.61
C ILE A 91 0.10 -6.25 9.46
N PHE A 92 0.00 -5.30 10.40
CA PHE A 92 -1.22 -5.10 11.17
C PHE A 92 -2.40 -4.64 10.31
N VAL A 93 -2.18 -3.77 9.33
CA VAL A 93 -3.20 -3.39 8.33
C VAL A 93 -3.72 -4.61 7.58
N GLY A 94 -2.81 -5.50 7.17
CA GLY A 94 -3.18 -6.76 6.50
C GLY A 94 -3.87 -7.76 7.43
N ALA A 95 -3.49 -7.82 8.70
CA ALA A 95 -4.04 -8.74 9.71
C ALA A 95 -5.43 -8.32 10.21
N ALA A 96 -5.69 -7.00 10.26
CA ALA A 96 -6.99 -6.43 10.58
C ALA A 96 -7.52 -5.59 9.39
N PRO A 97 -7.80 -6.21 8.23
CA PRO A 97 -8.21 -5.46 7.04
C PRO A 97 -9.68 -4.97 7.15
N ASN A 98 -10.47 -5.61 8.02
CA ASN A 98 -11.89 -5.34 8.26
C ASN A 98 -12.10 -4.11 9.16
N TYR A 99 -11.57 -2.96 8.78
CA TYR A 99 -11.56 -1.78 9.65
C TYR A 99 -12.94 -1.15 9.95
N LEU A 100 -14.02 -1.54 9.26
CA LEU A 100 -15.39 -1.06 9.56
C LEU A 100 -15.98 -1.77 10.79
N ASP A 101 -15.39 -2.90 11.18
CA ASP A 101 -15.67 -3.59 12.42
C ASP A 101 -14.98 -2.89 13.59
N SER A 102 -15.73 -2.65 14.68
CA SER A 102 -15.25 -1.84 15.82
C SER A 102 -14.04 -2.44 16.52
N ASP A 103 -13.94 -3.77 16.57
CA ASP A 103 -12.87 -4.47 17.26
C ASP A 103 -11.57 -4.45 16.42
N SER A 104 -11.73 -4.47 15.11
CA SER A 104 -10.62 -4.44 14.13
C SER A 104 -10.13 -3.02 13.83
N TYR A 105 -11.00 -2.01 13.92
CA TYR A 105 -10.69 -0.61 13.63
C TYR A 105 -9.44 -0.05 14.34
N PRO A 106 -9.28 -0.17 15.68
CA PRO A 106 -8.12 0.41 16.36
C PRO A 106 -6.79 -0.23 15.90
N ILE A 107 -6.80 -1.54 15.64
CA ILE A 107 -5.62 -2.27 15.15
C ILE A 107 -5.27 -1.79 13.74
N HIS A 108 -6.26 -1.70 12.85
CA HIS A 108 -6.08 -1.22 11.50
C HIS A 108 -5.55 0.21 11.45
N LYS A 109 -6.25 1.13 12.14
CA LYS A 109 -5.92 2.56 12.10
C LYS A 109 -4.56 2.83 12.74
N GLY A 110 -4.28 2.19 13.89
CA GLY A 110 -2.97 2.25 14.53
C GLY A 110 -1.87 1.70 13.63
N GLY A 111 -2.09 0.53 13.02
CA GLY A 111 -1.18 -0.07 12.05
C GLY A 111 -0.89 0.84 10.86
N ALA A 112 -1.93 1.48 10.28
CA ALA A 112 -1.79 2.40 9.16
C ALA A 112 -0.97 3.65 9.52
N ILE A 113 -1.18 4.24 10.70
CA ILE A 113 -0.41 5.39 11.19
C ILE A 113 1.05 5.01 11.38
N VAL A 114 1.32 3.88 12.04
CA VAL A 114 2.68 3.37 12.27
C VAL A 114 3.36 3.03 10.95
N ALA A 115 2.62 2.44 9.99
CA ALA A 115 3.11 2.13 8.66
C ALA A 115 3.54 3.41 7.93
N ALA A 116 2.66 4.42 7.89
CA ALA A 116 2.94 5.69 7.23
C ALA A 116 4.15 6.40 7.85
N ALA A 117 4.17 6.55 9.18
CA ALA A 117 5.27 7.21 9.88
C ALA A 117 6.60 6.46 9.74
N GLY A 118 6.58 5.12 9.86
CA GLY A 118 7.76 4.28 9.73
C GLY A 118 8.31 4.27 8.31
N CYS A 119 7.46 4.08 7.29
CA CYS A 119 7.88 4.06 5.89
C CYS A 119 8.41 5.43 5.44
N VAL A 120 7.64 6.50 5.63
CA VAL A 120 8.07 7.87 5.25
C VAL A 120 9.30 8.28 6.04
N GLY A 121 9.35 7.99 7.34
CA GLY A 121 10.51 8.28 8.17
C GLY A 121 11.77 7.53 7.71
N TRP A 122 11.63 6.26 7.33
CA TRP A 122 12.73 5.51 6.74
C TRP A 122 13.18 6.15 5.41
N CYS A 123 12.24 6.45 4.50
CA CYS A 123 12.56 7.07 3.21
C CYS A 123 13.32 8.38 3.39
N LEU A 124 12.82 9.29 4.23
CA LEU A 124 13.49 10.56 4.55
C LEU A 124 14.90 10.37 5.11
N SER A 125 15.10 9.33 5.94
CA SER A 125 16.41 9.03 6.53
C SER A 125 17.39 8.35 5.56
N ALA A 126 16.88 7.63 4.57
CA ALA A 126 17.68 6.89 3.59
C ALA A 126 18.03 7.76 2.38
N CYS A 127 17.04 8.45 1.81
CA CYS A 127 17.18 9.44 0.75
C CYS A 127 15.90 10.30 0.71
N TRP A 128 15.99 11.57 1.11
CA TRP A 128 14.81 12.45 1.20
C TRP A 128 14.26 12.91 -0.16
N VAL A 129 15.05 12.80 -1.24
CA VAL A 129 14.72 13.38 -2.55
C VAL A 129 13.46 12.76 -3.16
N PRO A 130 13.31 11.41 -3.26
CA PRO A 130 12.08 10.80 -3.76
C PRO A 130 10.85 11.20 -2.95
N THR A 131 10.96 11.21 -1.62
CA THR A 131 9.87 11.61 -0.72
C THR A 131 9.42 13.05 -0.99
N ALA A 132 10.37 13.99 -1.14
CA ALA A 132 10.04 15.39 -1.42
C ALA A 132 9.36 15.56 -2.80
N VAL A 133 9.84 14.84 -3.82
CA VAL A 133 9.24 14.88 -5.16
C VAL A 133 7.82 14.30 -5.14
N ILE A 134 7.61 13.16 -4.50
CA ILE A 134 6.29 12.53 -4.40
C ILE A 134 5.33 13.39 -3.59
N ALA A 135 5.78 13.95 -2.47
CA ALA A 135 4.97 14.85 -1.65
C ALA A 135 4.55 16.10 -2.43
N LEU A 136 5.46 16.70 -3.21
CA LEU A 136 5.14 17.83 -4.07
C LEU A 136 4.10 17.47 -5.14
N ILE A 137 4.28 16.34 -5.84
CA ILE A 137 3.33 15.87 -6.85
C ILE A 137 1.95 15.62 -6.22
N TYR A 138 1.90 14.94 -5.08
CA TYR A 138 0.67 14.69 -4.35
C TYR A 138 -0.04 16.00 -3.96
N LEU A 139 0.69 16.97 -3.40
CA LEU A 139 0.14 18.28 -3.04
C LEU A 139 -0.39 19.03 -4.26
N LEU A 140 0.32 19.01 -5.39
CA LEU A 140 -0.13 19.64 -6.63
C LEU A 140 -1.42 19.00 -7.17
N LEU A 141 -1.51 17.67 -7.14
CA LEU A 141 -2.70 16.93 -7.56
C LEU A 141 -3.90 17.26 -6.68
N VAL A 142 -3.70 17.35 -5.36
CA VAL A 142 -4.76 17.72 -4.43
C VAL A 142 -5.13 19.20 -4.56
N SER A 143 -4.17 20.11 -4.78
CA SER A 143 -4.44 21.55 -4.88
C SER A 143 -5.08 21.98 -6.19
N TYR A 144 -4.76 21.31 -7.31
CA TYR A 144 -5.37 21.58 -8.61
C TYR A 144 -6.75 20.93 -8.77
N SER A 145 -7.21 20.23 -7.73
CA SER A 145 -8.53 19.62 -7.73
C SER A 145 -9.59 20.67 -7.41
N ASP A 146 -10.04 21.39 -8.43
CA ASP A 146 -11.23 22.25 -8.37
C ASP A 146 -12.48 21.42 -8.01
N GLU A 147 -13.43 22.05 -7.32
CA GLU A 147 -14.63 21.44 -6.70
C GLU A 147 -15.64 20.83 -7.71
N ASP A 148 -15.43 20.98 -9.02
CA ASP A 148 -16.45 20.70 -10.05
C ASP A 148 -16.32 19.32 -10.73
N ASP A 149 -15.28 18.52 -10.41
CA ASP A 149 -14.95 17.31 -11.18
C ASP A 149 -14.79 16.06 -10.30
N GLY A 150 -15.93 15.47 -9.95
CA GLY A 150 -16.05 14.08 -9.46
C GLY A 150 -15.44 13.75 -8.09
N TYR A 151 -15.87 12.62 -7.53
CA TYR A 151 -15.30 12.06 -6.30
C TYR A 151 -13.82 11.68 -6.52
N LYS A 152 -12.88 12.41 -5.89
CA LYS A 152 -11.45 12.07 -5.91
C LYS A 152 -11.06 11.30 -4.65
N PRO A 153 -10.45 10.11 -4.79
CA PRO A 153 -10.08 9.30 -3.64
C PRO A 153 -8.73 9.75 -3.05
N VAL A 154 -8.74 10.93 -2.40
CA VAL A 154 -7.54 11.59 -1.87
C VAL A 154 -6.74 10.67 -0.95
N TRP A 155 -7.42 9.93 -0.06
CA TRP A 155 -6.77 9.02 0.88
C TRP A 155 -6.13 7.82 0.18
N TYR A 156 -6.81 7.22 -0.81
CA TYR A 156 -6.22 6.19 -1.67
C TYR A 156 -4.95 6.70 -2.37
N MET A 157 -4.99 7.91 -2.93
CA MET A 157 -3.83 8.52 -3.59
C MET A 157 -2.67 8.73 -2.61
N ALA A 158 -2.95 9.14 -1.37
CA ALA A 158 -1.94 9.30 -0.34
C ALA A 158 -1.28 7.97 0.06
N GLU A 159 -2.07 6.89 0.20
CA GLU A 159 -1.56 5.56 0.51
C GLU A 159 -0.73 4.99 -0.63
N VAL A 160 -1.20 5.14 -1.88
CA VAL A 160 -0.43 4.77 -3.09
C VAL A 160 0.88 5.56 -3.18
N ALA A 161 0.85 6.86 -2.89
CA ALA A 161 2.05 7.69 -2.84
C ALA A 161 3.04 7.17 -1.77
N GLY A 162 2.54 6.77 -0.60
CA GLY A 162 3.37 6.14 0.45
C GLY A 162 4.03 4.84 0.00
N PHE A 163 3.32 3.97 -0.73
CA PHE A 163 3.94 2.76 -1.31
C PHE A 163 4.99 3.12 -2.35
N LEU A 164 4.69 4.04 -3.27
CA LEU A 164 5.61 4.50 -4.30
C LEU A 164 6.89 5.09 -3.70
N ASP A 165 6.78 5.86 -2.62
CA ASP A 165 7.93 6.45 -1.93
C ASP A 165 8.93 5.39 -1.45
N VAL A 166 8.44 4.30 -0.86
CA VAL A 166 9.30 3.19 -0.42
C VAL A 166 10.02 2.54 -1.60
N PHE A 167 9.31 2.20 -2.68
CA PHE A 167 9.91 1.55 -3.85
C PHE A 167 10.91 2.45 -4.57
N LEU A 168 10.56 3.72 -4.81
CA LEU A 168 11.44 4.67 -5.48
C LEU A 168 12.67 4.99 -4.62
N THR A 169 12.49 5.22 -3.31
CA THR A 169 13.61 5.42 -2.40
C THR A 169 14.53 4.21 -2.39
N TYR A 170 13.97 3.00 -2.28
CA TYR A 170 14.73 1.76 -2.35
C TYR A 170 15.54 1.64 -3.66
N TRP A 171 14.95 1.91 -4.82
CA TRP A 171 15.66 1.83 -6.11
C TRP A 171 16.72 2.90 -6.27
N VAL A 172 16.47 4.13 -5.81
CA VAL A 172 17.48 5.20 -5.84
C VAL A 172 18.70 4.83 -5.01
N ILE A 173 18.50 4.34 -3.78
CA ILE A 173 19.62 4.06 -2.88
C ILE A 173 20.42 2.80 -3.24
N ILE A 174 19.91 1.88 -4.05
CA ILE A 174 20.68 0.69 -4.49
C ILE A 174 21.33 0.88 -5.84
N CYS A 175 20.88 1.86 -6.64
CA CYS A 175 21.51 2.23 -7.90
C CYS A 175 22.64 3.27 -7.72
N VAL A 176 22.74 3.88 -6.53
CA VAL A 176 23.76 4.86 -6.12
C VAL A 176 24.65 4.29 -5.02
#